data_AF-A0A975F912-F1
#
_entry.id   AF-A0A975F912-F1
#
_cell.length_a   1.000
_cell.length_b   1.000
_cell.length_c   1.000
_cell.angle_alpha   90.00
_cell.angle_beta   90.00
_cell.angle_gamma   90.00
#
_symmetry.space_group_name_H-M   'P 1'
#
loop_
_entity.id
_entity.type
_entity.pdbx_description
1 polymer ?
#
loop_
_entity_poly.entity_id
_entity_poly.type
_entity_poly.pdbx_seq_one_letter_code
_entity_poly.pdbx_strand_id
1 'polypeptide(L)'
;MPDNAQANDPQAGINTLGFASVAKEMQENFKQVEEIMAGFSKAHEGMQLDPFNLKQAYSAWMEAVTQNPEKLIETNMAFWQKSMELTQQAMQSFMSGQPAAKVFETPKSDRRFSHEDWENKPAFDVIKQTYLLVSDWTRKVVASAEGLDDHTAERVKFFTERSLDAMSPTNFALTNPAVLEKIRNTKGANLVHGLKNMLEDLEAGNGQLRIRMTDTKAFKLGENVAVTPGKVVFQNKMFQLIQYTPSTEKVLKRPLLIVPPWINKFYILDLQPKNSMLKWLVDQGHTVYVMSWVNPDETYVDTGFEDYIHAVVNAMDAVQYDSGESELNMIGYCIGGTLLSSTLAYLKHQGDTRVKSATFFTTMLDFSEPGELGVFIDEAQISTLEAQMQEQGYMDGSTMSGAFNLLRANDLIWSFYVNNYLLGNDPRPFDLLYWNSDSTRMPVKMHSWYLRNLYKDNKLCQPKALSVDGVELDLGTIDVPACFISTIEDHIAPWKSTYSGARLFGGDVRFILGGSGHIAGIVNPPAANKYNYRVSNELPESADTWLANTQVNAGSWWPEWDGWVRALANNEQVDARQPGAGKLAAIENAPGTYVKCRLGEPTPVLEPTVLPDSASSSPITPQPLLPKKAKGSKKK
;
A
#
# COMPACT_ATOMS: atom_id res chain seq x y z
N MET A 1 -33.36 -31.60 53.06
CA MET A 1 -34.76 -31.13 53.09
C MET A 1 -35.01 -30.44 54.41
N PRO A 2 -35.72 -29.29 54.47
CA PRO A 2 -36.34 -28.52 53.38
C PRO A 2 -35.56 -27.21 53.08
N ASP A 3 -35.28 -26.87 51.82
CA ASP A 3 -36.12 -26.14 50.84
C ASP A 3 -36.42 -24.68 51.18
N ASN A 4 -35.60 -23.77 50.63
CA ASN A 4 -36.13 -22.63 49.89
C ASN A 4 -35.09 -22.14 48.87
N ALA A 5 -35.42 -22.32 47.59
CA ALA A 5 -34.65 -21.84 46.47
C ALA A 5 -34.88 -20.33 46.26
N GLN A 6 -33.80 -19.55 46.23
CA GLN A 6 -33.77 -18.26 45.54
C GLN A 6 -32.67 -18.31 44.50
N ALA A 7 -33.10 -18.25 43.24
CA ALA A 7 -32.25 -18.12 42.09
C ALA A 7 -31.48 -16.78 42.18
N ASN A 8 -30.15 -16.84 42.16
CA ASN A 8 -29.31 -15.68 41.87
C ASN A 8 -29.48 -15.34 40.39
N ASP A 9 -30.35 -14.38 40.12
CA ASP A 9 -30.47 -13.71 38.83
C ASP A 9 -29.27 -12.74 38.64
N PRO A 10 -28.39 -12.95 37.65
CA PRO A 10 -27.29 -12.02 37.35
C PRO A 10 -27.78 -10.67 36.78
N GLN A 11 -29.07 -10.49 36.48
CA GLN A 11 -29.61 -9.27 35.86
C GLN A 11 -29.96 -8.15 36.85
N ALA A 12 -29.89 -8.38 38.17
CA ALA A 12 -30.31 -7.37 39.15
C ALA A 12 -29.26 -6.26 39.41
N GLY A 13 -28.04 -6.37 38.86
CA GLY A 13 -26.95 -5.40 39.10
C GLY A 13 -26.73 -4.32 38.03
N ILE A 14 -27.47 -4.34 36.92
CA ILE A 14 -27.19 -3.47 35.75
C ILE A 14 -28.04 -2.19 35.72
N ASN A 15 -29.09 -2.09 36.53
CA ASN A 15 -30.02 -0.97 36.47
C ASN A 15 -29.91 -0.07 37.71
N THR A 16 -29.00 0.90 37.69
CA THR A 16 -29.12 2.22 38.37
C THR A 16 -27.86 3.10 38.28
N LEU A 17 -26.72 2.58 37.81
CA LEU A 17 -25.47 3.35 37.69
C LEU A 17 -25.30 4.13 36.36
N GLY A 18 -26.23 4.02 35.42
CA GLY A 18 -26.00 4.40 34.01
C GLY A 18 -26.16 5.87 33.60
N PHE A 19 -26.74 6.77 34.40
CA PHE A 19 -26.90 8.18 33.96
C PHE A 19 -25.81 9.10 34.52
N ALA A 20 -25.44 8.91 35.79
CA ALA A 20 -24.39 9.72 36.42
C ALA A 20 -22.99 9.37 35.90
N SER A 21 -22.73 8.08 35.59
CA SER A 21 -21.47 7.67 34.97
C SER A 21 -21.34 8.21 33.55
N VAL A 22 -22.41 8.14 32.75
CA VAL A 22 -22.46 8.66 31.38
C VAL A 22 -22.35 10.19 31.36
N ALA A 23 -22.99 10.89 32.30
CA ALA A 23 -22.87 12.35 32.42
C ALA A 23 -21.45 12.78 32.81
N LYS A 24 -20.80 12.05 33.71
CA LYS A 24 -19.41 12.31 34.11
C LYS A 24 -18.43 12.05 32.95
N GLU A 25 -18.61 10.93 32.25
CA GLU A 25 -17.80 10.56 31.08
C GLU A 25 -18.00 11.56 29.92
N MET A 26 -19.23 12.04 29.70
CA MET A 26 -19.49 13.15 28.76
C MET A 26 -18.75 14.43 29.16
N GLN A 27 -18.76 14.81 30.44
CA GLN A 27 -18.10 16.03 30.92
C GLN A 27 -16.57 15.97 30.76
N GLU A 28 -15.97 14.80 31.02
CA GLU A 28 -14.54 14.55 30.80
C GLU A 28 -14.20 14.61 29.29
N ASN A 29 -15.02 13.97 28.45
CA ASN A 29 -14.87 14.02 26.99
C ASN A 29 -14.99 15.45 26.43
N PHE A 30 -15.92 16.27 26.93
CA PHE A 30 -16.08 17.66 26.48
C PHE A 30 -14.85 18.52 26.75
N LYS A 31 -14.22 18.35 27.91
CA LYS A 31 -12.97 19.07 28.22
C LYS A 31 -11.84 18.67 27.28
N GLN A 32 -11.74 17.38 26.97
CA GLN A 32 -10.76 16.85 26.01
C GLN A 32 -11.02 17.37 24.59
N VAL A 33 -12.28 17.50 24.17
CA VAL A 33 -12.68 18.13 22.90
C VAL A 33 -12.18 19.57 22.82
N GLU A 34 -12.36 20.39 23.87
CA GLU A 34 -11.91 21.79 23.85
C GLU A 34 -10.39 21.92 23.70
N GLU A 35 -9.62 21.11 24.43
CA GLU A 35 -8.15 21.09 24.35
C GLU A 35 -7.66 20.64 22.96
N ILE A 36 -8.30 19.61 22.38
CA ILE A 36 -7.98 19.11 21.03
C ILE A 36 -8.38 20.11 19.96
N MET A 37 -9.54 20.76 20.06
CA MET A 37 -10.00 21.76 19.07
C MET A 37 -9.10 23.00 19.07
N ALA A 38 -8.55 23.39 20.23
CA ALA A 38 -7.53 24.43 20.30
C ALA A 38 -6.23 24.00 19.59
N GLY A 39 -5.81 22.74 19.74
CA GLY A 39 -4.69 22.15 19.00
C GLY A 39 -4.94 22.08 17.48
N PHE A 40 -6.14 21.67 17.07
CA PHE A 40 -6.56 21.59 15.68
C PHE A 40 -6.55 22.96 14.99
N SER A 41 -7.14 23.98 15.64
CA SER A 41 -7.17 25.36 15.14
C SER A 41 -5.74 25.89 14.92
N LYS A 42 -4.83 25.59 15.85
CA LYS A 42 -3.43 26.00 15.78
C LYS A 42 -2.63 25.24 14.71
N ALA A 43 -2.94 23.96 14.48
CA ALA A 43 -2.33 23.15 13.44
C ALA A 43 -2.77 23.54 12.01
N HIS A 44 -3.90 24.25 11.87
CA HIS A 44 -4.50 24.61 10.58
C HIS A 44 -4.39 26.11 10.24
N GLU A 45 -3.68 26.92 11.05
CA GLU A 45 -3.53 28.38 10.91
C GLU A 45 -2.72 28.84 9.66
N GLY A 46 -2.40 27.95 8.72
CA GLY A 46 -1.71 28.25 7.47
C GLY A 46 -1.95 27.24 6.35
N MET A 47 -3.03 26.45 6.43
CA MET A 47 -3.24 25.34 5.51
C MET A 47 -3.54 25.82 4.09
N GLN A 48 -2.87 25.21 3.11
CA GLN A 48 -3.12 25.44 1.69
C GLN A 48 -4.57 25.02 1.36
N LEU A 49 -5.37 25.97 0.85
CA LEU A 49 -6.81 25.77 0.62
C LEU A 49 -7.14 24.76 -0.50
N ASP A 50 -6.14 24.37 -1.31
CA ASP A 50 -6.30 23.42 -2.41
C ASP A 50 -5.03 22.56 -2.58
N PRO A 51 -4.76 21.61 -1.67
CA PRO A 51 -3.54 20.81 -1.67
C PRO A 51 -3.44 19.85 -2.87
N PHE A 52 -4.57 19.59 -3.56
CA PHE A 52 -4.63 18.71 -4.73
C PHE A 52 -4.86 19.47 -6.05
N ASN A 53 -4.78 20.81 -6.05
CA ASN A 53 -5.01 21.63 -7.24
C ASN A 53 -6.35 21.30 -7.95
N LEU A 54 -7.40 21.02 -7.19
CA LEU A 54 -8.73 20.66 -7.68
C LEU A 54 -9.41 21.82 -8.39
N LYS A 55 -9.15 23.06 -7.95
CA LYS A 55 -9.79 24.24 -8.53
C LYS A 55 -9.49 24.34 -10.03
N GLN A 56 -8.26 24.07 -10.45
CA GLN A 56 -7.88 24.08 -11.86
C GLN A 56 -8.58 22.97 -12.63
N ALA A 57 -8.54 21.73 -12.11
CA ALA A 57 -9.15 20.56 -12.76
C ALA A 57 -10.67 20.73 -12.94
N TYR A 58 -11.39 21.15 -11.88
CA TYR A 58 -12.83 21.40 -11.96
C TYR A 58 -13.19 22.62 -12.82
N SER A 59 -12.32 23.64 -12.90
CA SER A 59 -12.55 24.78 -13.81
C SER A 59 -12.45 24.36 -15.27
N ALA A 60 -11.41 23.60 -15.63
CA ALA A 60 -11.24 23.04 -16.98
C ALA A 60 -12.40 22.11 -17.34
N TRP A 61 -12.83 21.28 -16.39
CA TRP A 61 -14.01 20.43 -16.57
C TRP A 61 -15.29 21.21 -16.80
N MET A 62 -15.54 22.26 -16.00
CA MET A 62 -16.72 23.10 -16.18
C MET A 62 -16.71 23.77 -17.56
N GLU A 63 -15.56 24.28 -18.01
CA GLU A 63 -15.41 24.84 -19.35
C GLU A 63 -15.76 23.81 -20.44
N ALA A 64 -15.20 22.60 -20.38
CA ALA A 64 -15.47 21.53 -21.33
C ALA A 64 -16.95 21.10 -21.35
N VAL A 65 -17.61 21.05 -20.20
CA VAL A 65 -19.05 20.76 -20.10
C VAL A 65 -19.86 21.89 -20.73
N THR A 66 -19.51 23.16 -20.51
CA THR A 66 -20.24 24.30 -21.10
C THR A 66 -20.12 24.38 -22.62
N GLN A 67 -19.04 23.85 -23.19
CA GLN A 67 -18.85 23.77 -24.64
C GLN A 67 -19.72 22.69 -25.30
N ASN A 68 -20.22 21.72 -24.54
CA ASN A 68 -21.08 20.62 -25.02
C ASN A 68 -22.43 20.56 -24.26
N PRO A 69 -23.27 21.60 -24.36
CA PRO A 69 -24.48 21.72 -23.55
C PRO A 69 -25.52 20.64 -23.85
N GLU A 70 -25.50 20.03 -25.05
CA GLU A 70 -26.48 19.02 -25.46
C GLU A 70 -26.45 17.78 -24.56
N LYS A 71 -25.27 17.23 -24.27
CA LYS A 71 -25.10 16.08 -23.37
C LYS A 71 -25.50 16.39 -21.94
N LEU A 72 -25.21 17.61 -21.48
CA LEU A 72 -25.62 18.07 -20.16
C LEU A 72 -27.15 18.19 -20.07
N ILE A 73 -27.81 18.74 -21.10
CA ILE A 73 -29.27 18.82 -21.18
C ILE A 73 -29.89 17.42 -21.18
N GLU A 74 -29.38 16.51 -22.00
CA GLU A 74 -29.84 15.10 -22.05
C GLU A 74 -29.69 14.41 -20.69
N THR A 75 -28.53 14.55 -20.04
CA THR A 75 -28.27 14.00 -18.71
C THR A 75 -29.21 14.57 -17.64
N ASN A 76 -29.50 15.88 -17.71
CA ASN A 76 -30.45 16.54 -16.81
C ASN A 76 -31.89 16.08 -17.08
N MET A 77 -32.31 15.93 -18.34
CA MET A 77 -33.63 15.40 -18.68
C MET A 77 -33.81 13.96 -18.15
N ALA A 78 -32.80 13.11 -18.34
CA ALA A 78 -32.82 11.74 -17.81
C ALA A 78 -32.92 11.73 -16.27
N PHE A 79 -32.18 12.61 -15.58
CA PHE A 79 -32.29 12.78 -14.13
C PHE A 79 -33.68 13.24 -13.70
N TRP A 80 -34.29 14.20 -14.39
CA TRP A 80 -35.66 14.65 -14.10
C TRP A 80 -36.68 13.53 -14.24
N GLN A 81 -36.60 12.75 -15.34
CA GLN A 81 -37.48 11.60 -15.56
C GLN A 81 -37.33 10.56 -14.44
N LYS A 82 -36.09 10.21 -14.09
CA LYS A 82 -35.80 9.25 -13.01
C LYS A 82 -36.18 9.78 -11.63
N SER A 83 -36.07 11.09 -11.39
CA SER A 83 -36.54 11.74 -10.16
C SER A 83 -38.07 11.66 -10.01
N MET A 84 -38.81 11.85 -11.10
CA MET A 84 -40.28 11.69 -11.11
C MET A 84 -40.67 10.23 -10.84
N GLU A 85 -40.00 9.28 -11.48
CA GLU A 85 -40.20 7.83 -11.24
C GLU A 85 -39.95 7.47 -9.77
N LEU A 86 -38.83 7.93 -9.21
CA LEU A 86 -38.50 7.72 -7.80
C LEU A 86 -39.53 8.35 -6.86
N THR A 87 -40.01 9.57 -7.16
CA THR A 87 -41.04 10.24 -6.34
C THR A 87 -42.35 9.47 -6.37
N GLN A 88 -42.77 8.96 -7.55
CA GLN A 88 -43.97 8.14 -7.68
C GLN A 88 -43.85 6.83 -6.89
N GLN A 89 -42.71 6.15 -6.99
CA GLN A 89 -42.43 4.91 -6.26
C GLN A 89 -42.35 5.15 -4.75
N ALA A 90 -41.71 6.24 -4.31
CA ALA A 90 -41.67 6.64 -2.91
C ALA A 90 -43.09 6.83 -2.36
N MET A 91 -43.95 7.58 -3.08
CA MET A 91 -45.35 7.80 -2.68
C MET A 91 -46.11 6.48 -2.58
N GLN A 92 -45.95 5.57 -3.55
CA GLN A 92 -46.57 4.24 -3.52
C GLN A 92 -46.07 3.39 -2.34
N SER A 93 -44.76 3.44 -2.07
CA SER A 93 -44.11 2.70 -0.98
C SER A 93 -44.62 3.17 0.38
N PHE A 94 -44.72 4.48 0.59
CA PHE A 94 -45.29 5.05 1.81
C PHE A 94 -46.79 4.78 1.98
N MET A 95 -47.58 4.82 0.90
CA MET A 95 -49.02 4.54 0.96
C MET A 95 -49.33 3.06 1.22
N SER A 96 -48.56 2.15 0.64
CA SER A 96 -48.77 0.70 0.79
C SER A 96 -48.09 0.12 2.03
N GLY A 97 -47.11 0.82 2.60
CA GLY A 97 -46.26 0.30 3.67
C GLY A 97 -45.31 -0.82 3.22
N GLN A 98 -45.23 -1.10 1.92
CA GLN A 98 -44.35 -2.10 1.32
C GLN A 98 -43.33 -1.43 0.39
N PRO A 99 -42.12 -2.01 0.22
CA PRO A 99 -41.14 -1.50 -0.73
C PRO A 99 -41.71 -1.47 -2.16
N ALA A 100 -41.51 -0.35 -2.86
CA ALA A 100 -41.84 -0.24 -4.28
C ALA A 100 -40.79 -0.95 -5.15
N ALA A 101 -41.05 -1.07 -6.46
CA ALA A 101 -40.02 -1.48 -7.41
C ALA A 101 -38.82 -0.53 -7.34
N LYS A 102 -37.60 -1.01 -7.56
CA LYS A 102 -36.39 -0.18 -7.48
C LYS A 102 -36.18 0.60 -8.78
N VAL A 103 -35.85 1.90 -8.68
CA VAL A 103 -35.37 2.69 -9.84
C VAL A 103 -33.93 2.32 -10.21
N PHE A 104 -33.09 2.10 -9.19
CA PHE A 104 -31.68 1.74 -9.34
C PHE A 104 -31.35 0.43 -8.61
N GLU A 105 -30.62 -0.44 -9.30
CA GLU A 105 -30.02 -1.63 -8.71
C GLU A 105 -28.78 -1.24 -7.90
N THR A 106 -28.69 -1.74 -6.67
CA THR A 106 -27.48 -1.58 -5.87
C THR A 106 -26.46 -2.63 -6.31
N PRO A 107 -25.23 -2.25 -6.66
CA PRO A 107 -24.18 -3.22 -6.96
C PRO A 107 -24.04 -4.21 -5.80
N LYS A 108 -24.07 -5.52 -6.07
CA LYS A 108 -23.93 -6.55 -5.03
C LYS A 108 -22.60 -6.45 -4.25
N SER A 109 -21.61 -5.78 -4.82
CA SER A 109 -20.32 -5.49 -4.20
C SER A 109 -20.36 -4.36 -3.17
N ASP A 110 -21.36 -3.47 -3.19
CA ASP A 110 -21.43 -2.33 -2.27
C ASP A 110 -21.99 -2.76 -0.91
N ARG A 111 -21.08 -3.04 0.03
CA ARG A 111 -21.44 -3.55 1.36
C ARG A 111 -22.02 -2.49 2.29
N ARG A 112 -21.98 -1.19 1.92
CA ARG A 112 -22.55 -0.10 2.74
C ARG A 112 -24.04 -0.29 2.98
N PHE A 113 -24.76 -0.80 1.97
CA PHE A 113 -26.21 -0.99 2.01
C PHE A 113 -26.62 -2.42 2.43
N SER A 114 -25.78 -3.11 3.22
CA SER A 114 -26.00 -4.50 3.61
C SER A 114 -27.07 -4.74 4.67
N HIS A 115 -27.44 -3.71 5.45
CA HIS A 115 -28.50 -3.81 6.44
C HIS A 115 -29.88 -3.96 5.78
N GLU A 116 -30.70 -4.91 6.26
CA GLU A 116 -31.97 -5.27 5.62
C GLU A 116 -32.97 -4.10 5.49
N ASP A 117 -32.97 -3.18 6.44
CA ASP A 117 -33.86 -2.01 6.41
C ASP A 117 -33.61 -1.07 5.22
N TRP A 118 -32.44 -1.11 4.58
CA TRP A 118 -32.21 -0.41 3.31
C TRP A 118 -33.13 -0.88 2.20
N GLU A 119 -33.65 -2.10 2.29
CA GLU A 119 -34.58 -2.71 1.35
C GLU A 119 -36.00 -2.80 1.93
N ASN A 120 -36.12 -3.09 3.23
CA ASN A 120 -37.39 -3.42 3.86
C ASN A 120 -38.18 -2.21 4.37
N LYS A 121 -37.55 -1.03 4.53
CA LYS A 121 -38.20 0.17 5.06
C LYS A 121 -38.31 1.26 3.99
N PRO A 122 -39.52 1.74 3.67
CA PRO A 122 -39.75 2.79 2.68
C PRO A 122 -38.85 4.03 2.86
N ALA A 123 -38.65 4.49 4.11
CA ALA A 123 -37.84 5.68 4.37
C ALA A 123 -36.36 5.50 4.00
N PHE A 124 -35.74 4.37 4.38
CA PHE A 124 -34.33 4.12 4.08
C PHE A 124 -34.13 3.76 2.61
N ASP A 125 -35.06 3.04 1.99
CA ASP A 125 -34.98 2.74 0.56
C ASP A 125 -35.03 4.03 -0.28
N VAL A 126 -35.94 4.98 0.03
CA VAL A 126 -35.99 6.27 -0.67
C VAL A 126 -34.70 7.07 -0.50
N ILE A 127 -34.09 7.07 0.70
CA ILE A 127 -32.80 7.72 0.94
C ILE A 127 -31.70 7.08 0.08
N LYS A 128 -31.60 5.74 0.08
CA LYS A 128 -30.65 4.99 -0.74
C LYS A 128 -30.85 5.27 -2.23
N GLN A 129 -32.08 5.16 -2.73
CA GLN A 129 -32.40 5.38 -4.14
C GLN A 129 -32.12 6.83 -4.57
N THR A 130 -32.39 7.81 -3.70
CA THR A 130 -32.04 9.22 -3.96
C THR A 130 -30.53 9.39 -4.08
N TYR A 131 -29.76 8.80 -3.17
CA TYR A 131 -28.30 8.83 -3.24
C TYR A 131 -27.78 8.16 -4.52
N LEU A 132 -28.29 6.99 -4.89
CA LEU A 132 -27.89 6.28 -6.11
C LEU A 132 -28.22 7.10 -7.37
N LEU A 133 -29.40 7.72 -7.43
CA LEU A 133 -29.82 8.60 -8.51
C LEU A 133 -28.90 9.82 -8.65
N VAL A 134 -28.64 10.53 -7.56
CA VAL A 134 -27.75 11.70 -7.59
C VAL A 134 -26.34 11.28 -7.96
N SER A 135 -25.85 10.16 -7.43
CA SER A 135 -24.50 9.66 -7.75
C SER A 135 -24.36 9.25 -9.22
N ASP A 136 -25.35 8.55 -9.79
CA ASP A 136 -25.38 8.21 -11.22
C ASP A 136 -25.43 9.46 -12.10
N TRP A 137 -26.28 10.43 -11.75
CA TRP A 137 -26.35 11.71 -12.45
C TRP A 137 -25.02 12.47 -12.41
N THR A 138 -24.41 12.61 -11.22
CA THR A 138 -23.12 13.28 -11.07
C THR A 138 -22.04 12.60 -11.90
N ARG A 139 -21.98 11.26 -11.92
CA ARG A 139 -21.05 10.50 -12.77
C ARG A 139 -21.26 10.78 -14.25
N LYS A 140 -22.52 10.80 -14.70
CA LYS A 140 -22.85 11.10 -16.10
C LYS A 140 -22.51 12.54 -16.48
N VAL A 141 -22.75 13.50 -15.59
CA VAL A 141 -22.36 14.91 -15.80
C VAL A 141 -20.85 15.03 -15.88
N VAL A 142 -20.09 14.35 -15.01
CA VAL A 142 -18.62 14.33 -15.13
C VAL A 142 -18.16 13.69 -16.44
N ALA A 143 -18.75 12.54 -16.82
CA ALA A 143 -18.42 11.83 -18.05
C ALA A 143 -18.92 12.52 -19.34
N SER A 144 -19.77 13.55 -19.23
CA SER A 144 -20.30 14.29 -20.38
C SER A 144 -19.29 15.25 -21.00
N ALA A 145 -18.23 15.57 -20.27
CA ALA A 145 -17.21 16.50 -20.71
C ALA A 145 -16.35 15.86 -21.82
N GLU A 146 -16.37 16.47 -23.00
CA GLU A 146 -15.50 16.09 -24.12
C GLU A 146 -14.34 17.07 -24.25
N GLY A 147 -13.20 16.60 -24.77
CA GLY A 147 -12.06 17.45 -25.07
C GLY A 147 -11.18 17.84 -23.87
N LEU A 148 -11.44 17.28 -22.68
CA LEU A 148 -10.45 17.29 -21.60
C LEU A 148 -9.30 16.35 -21.93
N ASP A 149 -8.09 16.70 -21.47
CA ASP A 149 -7.00 15.75 -21.42
C ASP A 149 -7.32 14.60 -20.44
N ASP A 150 -6.84 13.40 -20.77
CA ASP A 150 -7.16 12.17 -20.04
C ASP A 150 -6.83 12.27 -18.55
N HIS A 151 -5.69 12.88 -18.21
CA HIS A 151 -5.25 13.05 -16.83
C HIS A 151 -6.22 13.95 -16.03
N THR A 152 -6.58 15.13 -16.56
CA THR A 152 -7.56 16.01 -15.89
C THR A 152 -8.92 15.33 -15.77
N ALA A 153 -9.38 14.62 -16.80
CA ALA A 153 -10.63 13.87 -16.76
C ALA A 153 -10.62 12.78 -15.66
N GLU A 154 -9.53 12.01 -15.54
CA GLU A 154 -9.35 11.02 -14.49
C GLU A 154 -9.34 11.63 -13.09
N ARG A 155 -8.67 12.77 -12.88
CA ARG A 155 -8.68 13.48 -11.59
C ARG A 155 -10.08 13.91 -11.20
N VAL A 156 -10.81 14.55 -12.11
CA VAL A 156 -12.17 15.03 -11.83
C VAL A 156 -13.08 13.85 -11.50
N LYS A 157 -12.98 12.75 -12.24
CA LYS A 157 -13.69 11.51 -11.93
C LYS A 157 -13.31 10.98 -10.55
N PHE A 158 -12.02 10.86 -10.25
CA PHE A 158 -11.51 10.33 -8.98
C PHE A 158 -12.03 11.13 -7.78
N PHE A 159 -11.81 12.44 -7.76
CA PHE A 159 -12.21 13.30 -6.63
C PHE A 159 -13.73 13.47 -6.52
N THR A 160 -14.45 13.35 -7.63
CA THR A 160 -15.92 13.28 -7.61
C THR A 160 -16.40 12.01 -6.91
N GLU A 161 -15.82 10.85 -7.21
CA GLU A 161 -16.15 9.60 -6.50
C GLU A 161 -15.86 9.72 -5.00
N ARG A 162 -14.74 10.35 -4.60
CA ARG A 162 -14.43 10.56 -3.17
C ARG A 162 -15.47 11.46 -2.48
N SER A 163 -15.96 12.47 -3.19
CA SER A 163 -17.01 13.36 -2.70
C SER A 163 -18.35 12.63 -2.56
N LEU A 164 -18.70 11.80 -3.55
CA LEU A 164 -19.90 10.95 -3.49
C LEU A 164 -19.82 9.92 -2.37
N ASP A 165 -18.64 9.34 -2.12
CA ASP A 165 -18.43 8.43 -0.99
C ASP A 165 -18.62 9.15 0.34
N ALA A 166 -18.12 10.37 0.48
CA ALA A 166 -18.29 11.18 1.69
C ALA A 166 -19.76 11.54 1.97
N MET A 167 -20.51 11.84 0.91
CA MET A 167 -21.93 12.19 0.99
C MET A 167 -22.85 10.96 1.14
N SER A 168 -22.30 9.74 1.21
CA SER A 168 -23.11 8.53 1.37
C SER A 168 -24.01 8.63 2.62
N PRO A 169 -25.32 8.31 2.51
CA PRO A 169 -26.23 8.34 3.66
C PRO A 169 -25.84 7.32 4.74
N THR A 170 -24.96 6.36 4.40
CA THR A 170 -24.43 5.39 5.36
C THR A 170 -23.45 6.02 6.36
N ASN A 171 -22.89 7.20 6.06
CA ASN A 171 -21.91 7.88 6.90
C ASN A 171 -22.53 8.75 8.00
N PHE A 172 -23.86 8.83 8.09
CA PHE A 172 -24.55 9.70 9.05
C PHE A 172 -25.48 8.89 9.96
N ALA A 173 -25.40 9.17 11.27
CA ALA A 173 -26.14 8.42 12.28
C ALA A 173 -27.67 8.44 12.07
N LEU A 174 -28.22 9.56 11.58
CA LEU A 174 -29.66 9.73 11.39
C LEU A 174 -30.22 9.01 10.16
N THR A 175 -29.37 8.63 9.21
CA THR A 175 -29.78 7.99 7.96
C THR A 175 -29.26 6.56 7.84
N ASN A 176 -28.46 6.09 8.80
CA ASN A 176 -27.93 4.73 8.81
C ASN A 176 -28.77 3.82 9.72
N PRO A 177 -29.49 2.82 9.18
CA PRO A 177 -30.36 1.94 9.95
C PRO A 177 -29.60 1.11 10.99
N ALA A 178 -28.40 0.64 10.67
CA ALA A 178 -27.57 -0.14 11.60
C ALA A 178 -27.15 0.72 12.82
N VAL A 179 -26.84 1.99 12.59
CA VAL A 179 -26.51 2.94 13.67
C VAL A 179 -27.73 3.27 14.52
N LEU A 180 -28.88 3.54 13.89
CA LEU A 180 -30.13 3.80 14.62
C LEU A 180 -30.58 2.60 15.45
N GLU A 181 -30.47 1.39 14.91
CA GLU A 181 -30.71 0.17 15.66
C GLU A 181 -29.75 0.05 16.85
N LYS A 182 -28.45 0.28 16.64
CA LYS A 182 -27.45 0.24 17.72
C LYS A 182 -27.73 1.29 18.80
N ILE A 183 -28.13 2.51 18.42
CA ILE A 183 -28.55 3.56 19.35
C ILE A 183 -29.73 3.10 20.19
N ARG A 184 -30.78 2.53 19.57
CA ARG A 184 -31.94 1.99 20.28
C ARG A 184 -31.54 0.87 21.24
N ASN A 185 -30.74 -0.08 20.77
CA ASN A 185 -30.35 -1.28 21.53
C ASN A 185 -29.42 -0.93 22.71
N THR A 186 -28.57 0.09 22.57
CA THR A 186 -27.61 0.50 23.61
C THR A 186 -28.05 1.76 24.38
N LYS A 187 -29.24 2.30 24.09
CA LYS A 187 -29.73 3.59 24.61
C LYS A 187 -28.73 4.74 24.41
N GLY A 188 -28.03 4.74 23.28
CA GLY A 188 -27.05 5.76 22.89
C GLY A 188 -25.62 5.55 23.42
N ALA A 189 -25.35 4.50 24.20
CA ALA A 189 -24.01 4.23 24.74
C ALA A 189 -22.97 3.96 23.64
N ASN A 190 -23.38 3.52 22.45
CA ASN A 190 -22.48 3.39 21.29
C ASN A 190 -21.87 4.72 20.85
N LEU A 191 -22.62 5.83 20.89
CA LEU A 191 -22.12 7.14 20.48
C LEU A 191 -21.13 7.70 21.50
N VAL A 192 -21.33 7.41 22.79
CA VAL A 192 -20.40 7.80 23.86
C VAL A 192 -19.06 7.08 23.69
N HIS A 193 -19.09 5.75 23.48
CA HIS A 193 -17.89 4.99 23.15
C HIS A 193 -17.25 5.47 21.84
N GLY A 194 -18.04 5.77 20.82
CA GLY A 194 -17.54 6.28 19.55
C GLY A 194 -16.85 7.63 19.66
N LEU A 195 -17.38 8.54 20.48
CA LEU A 195 -16.74 9.82 20.81
C LEU A 195 -15.41 9.59 21.53
N LYS A 196 -15.36 8.69 22.51
CA LYS A 196 -14.11 8.30 23.17
C LYS A 196 -13.08 7.78 22.17
N ASN A 197 -13.48 6.91 21.26
CA ASN A 197 -12.61 6.39 20.20
C ASN A 197 -12.07 7.52 19.30
N MET A 198 -12.93 8.48 18.92
CA MET A 198 -12.51 9.64 18.14
C MET A 198 -11.52 10.54 18.88
N LEU A 199 -11.72 10.74 20.19
CA LEU A 199 -10.80 11.53 21.03
C LEU A 199 -9.43 10.87 21.18
N GLU A 200 -9.41 9.55 21.41
CA GLU A 200 -8.17 8.78 21.42
C GLU A 200 -7.43 8.86 20.07
N ASP A 201 -8.17 8.81 18.95
CA ASP A 201 -7.61 8.88 17.59
C ASP A 201 -7.05 10.28 17.27
N LEU A 202 -7.69 11.34 17.77
CA LEU A 202 -7.21 12.72 17.68
C LEU A 202 -5.96 12.96 18.52
N GLU A 203 -5.94 12.43 19.76
CA GLU A 203 -4.80 12.52 20.65
C GLU A 203 -3.58 11.77 20.07
N ALA A 204 -3.79 10.54 19.60
CA ALA A 204 -2.75 9.75 18.94
C ALA A 204 -2.23 10.39 17.64
N GLY A 205 -3.05 11.20 16.97
CA GLY A 205 -2.67 11.97 15.79
C GLY A 205 -2.14 13.37 16.07
N ASN A 206 -1.82 13.71 17.32
CA ASN A 206 -1.33 15.04 17.73
C ASN A 206 -2.25 16.19 17.24
N GLY A 207 -3.56 16.00 17.34
CA GLY A 207 -4.56 16.98 16.90
C GLY A 207 -5.08 16.78 15.47
N GLN A 208 -4.53 15.83 14.71
CA GLN A 208 -5.11 15.36 13.45
C GLN A 208 -5.91 14.08 13.67
N LEU A 209 -7.09 13.95 13.07
CA LEU A 209 -7.91 12.75 13.21
C LEU A 209 -7.27 11.57 12.45
N ARG A 210 -6.63 10.65 13.16
CA ARG A 210 -6.05 9.42 12.59
C ARG A 210 -6.91 8.22 12.93
N ILE A 211 -7.86 7.91 12.04
CA ILE A 211 -8.80 6.79 12.21
C ILE A 211 -8.02 5.47 12.35
N ARG A 212 -8.07 4.84 13.52
CA ARG A 212 -7.43 3.53 13.75
C ARG A 212 -8.16 2.44 12.99
N MET A 213 -7.44 1.77 12.08
CA MET A 213 -7.99 0.66 11.30
C MET A 213 -7.80 -0.72 11.96
N THR A 214 -6.94 -0.81 12.97
CA THR A 214 -6.68 -2.04 13.73
C THR A 214 -6.39 -1.72 15.19
N ASP A 215 -6.57 -2.70 16.07
CA ASP A 215 -5.97 -2.65 17.40
C ASP A 215 -4.44 -2.73 17.28
N THR A 216 -3.76 -1.61 17.55
CA THR A 216 -2.29 -1.52 17.49
C THR A 216 -1.62 -2.10 18.73
N LYS A 217 -2.35 -2.29 19.84
CA LYS A 217 -1.84 -2.91 21.07
C LYS A 217 -1.79 -4.44 20.96
N ALA A 218 -2.59 -5.02 20.05
CA ALA A 218 -2.61 -6.46 19.80
C ALA A 218 -1.32 -6.99 19.15
N PHE A 219 -0.53 -6.13 18.50
CA PHE A 219 0.65 -6.55 17.75
C PHE A 219 1.93 -5.89 18.27
N LYS A 220 2.94 -6.72 18.50
CA LYS A 220 4.27 -6.31 18.91
C LYS A 220 5.30 -7.00 18.01
N LEU A 221 6.04 -6.15 17.30
CA LEU A 221 7.02 -6.57 16.31
C LEU A 221 8.16 -7.36 16.97
N GLY A 222 8.43 -8.55 16.44
CA GLY A 222 9.37 -9.53 17.01
C GLY A 222 8.80 -10.42 18.11
N GLU A 223 7.54 -10.22 18.54
CA GLU A 223 6.89 -11.09 19.54
C GLU A 223 5.71 -11.87 18.98
N ASN A 224 4.84 -11.23 18.17
CA ASN A 224 3.72 -11.91 17.50
C ASN A 224 3.51 -11.52 16.03
N VAL A 225 4.29 -10.58 15.51
CA VAL A 225 4.43 -10.23 14.09
C VAL A 225 5.92 -10.15 13.77
N ALA A 226 6.35 -10.57 12.58
CA ALA A 226 7.77 -10.66 12.20
C ALA A 226 8.57 -11.55 13.16
N VAL A 227 8.05 -12.75 13.41
CA VAL A 227 8.56 -13.70 14.41
C VAL A 227 9.30 -14.88 13.82
N THR A 228 9.55 -14.90 12.51
CA THR A 228 10.35 -15.97 11.90
C THR A 228 11.77 -15.92 12.48
N PRO A 229 12.27 -17.01 13.10
CA PRO A 229 13.57 -16.98 13.75
C PRO A 229 14.69 -16.64 12.76
N GLY A 230 15.57 -15.71 13.12
CA GLY A 230 16.66 -15.24 12.28
C GLY A 230 17.62 -14.35 13.05
N LYS A 231 18.69 -13.91 12.39
CA LYS A 231 19.68 -12.98 12.93
C LYS A 231 20.00 -11.90 11.93
N VAL A 232 20.24 -10.69 12.41
CA VAL A 232 20.96 -9.68 11.63
C VAL A 232 22.41 -10.13 11.50
N VAL A 233 22.92 -10.24 10.28
CA VAL A 233 24.30 -10.71 9.98
C VAL A 233 25.18 -9.63 9.35
N PHE A 234 24.55 -8.60 8.77
CA PHE A 234 25.24 -7.43 8.22
C PHE A 234 24.40 -6.20 8.51
N GLN A 235 25.04 -5.05 8.73
CA GLN A 235 24.33 -3.77 8.80
C GLN A 235 25.21 -2.63 8.33
N ASN A 236 24.58 -1.59 7.78
CA ASN A 236 25.22 -0.31 7.47
C ASN A 236 24.19 0.82 7.61
N LYS A 237 24.56 2.05 7.22
CA LYS A 237 23.68 3.23 7.26
C LYS A 237 22.33 3.02 6.55
N MET A 238 22.26 2.18 5.53
CA MET A 238 21.08 2.03 4.65
C MET A 238 20.16 0.87 5.05
N PHE A 239 20.71 -0.24 5.54
CA PHE A 239 19.91 -1.42 5.87
C PHE A 239 20.60 -2.35 6.88
N GLN A 240 19.78 -3.20 7.51
CA GLN A 240 20.21 -4.42 8.17
C GLN A 240 19.89 -5.62 7.27
N LEU A 241 20.83 -6.54 7.08
CA LEU A 241 20.62 -7.81 6.38
C LEU A 241 20.27 -8.89 7.41
N ILE A 242 19.11 -9.50 7.26
CA ILE A 242 18.63 -10.57 8.13
C ILE A 242 18.77 -11.90 7.39
N GLN A 243 19.43 -12.88 7.99
CA GLN A 243 19.39 -14.27 7.57
C GLN A 243 18.45 -15.05 8.48
N TYR A 244 17.50 -15.78 7.90
CA TYR A 244 16.59 -16.61 8.68
C TYR A 244 17.19 -17.96 9.05
N THR A 245 16.82 -18.46 10.22
CA THR A 245 17.25 -19.75 10.75
C THR A 245 16.57 -20.85 9.93
N PRO A 246 17.33 -21.78 9.33
CA PRO A 246 16.75 -22.85 8.51
C PRO A 246 15.89 -23.78 9.38
N SER A 247 14.77 -24.27 8.82
CA SER A 247 13.90 -25.28 9.44
C SER A 247 14.05 -26.68 8.84
N THR A 248 14.98 -26.85 7.90
CA THR A 248 15.32 -28.11 7.24
C THR A 248 16.81 -28.41 7.42
N GLU A 249 17.20 -29.70 7.36
CA GLU A 249 18.62 -30.10 7.46
C GLU A 249 19.44 -29.72 6.22
N LYS A 250 18.78 -29.70 5.05
CA LYS A 250 19.35 -29.29 3.77
C LYS A 250 18.56 -28.14 3.17
N VAL A 251 19.26 -27.27 2.46
CA VAL A 251 18.72 -26.09 1.80
C VAL A 251 19.20 -26.03 0.35
N LEU A 252 18.50 -25.28 -0.50
CA LEU A 252 18.96 -25.00 -1.85
C LEU A 252 20.34 -24.34 -1.81
N LYS A 253 21.19 -24.75 -2.75
CA LYS A 253 22.56 -24.25 -2.86
C LYS A 253 22.59 -22.73 -3.03
N ARG A 254 21.88 -22.20 -4.03
CA ARG A 254 21.79 -20.75 -4.26
C ARG A 254 20.97 -20.08 -3.14
N PRO A 255 21.55 -19.15 -2.35
CA PRO A 255 20.78 -18.34 -1.41
C PRO A 255 19.78 -17.44 -2.13
N LEU A 256 18.75 -17.04 -1.40
CA LEU A 256 17.68 -16.15 -1.85
C LEU A 256 17.78 -14.81 -1.13
N LEU A 257 18.02 -13.73 -1.88
CA LEU A 257 18.06 -12.36 -1.35
C LEU A 257 16.78 -11.60 -1.73
N ILE A 258 16.09 -11.07 -0.72
CA ILE A 258 14.84 -10.33 -0.89
C ILE A 258 15.10 -8.84 -0.67
N VAL A 259 14.72 -8.05 -1.68
CA VAL A 259 14.74 -6.58 -1.73
C VAL A 259 13.29 -6.09 -1.57
N PRO A 260 12.81 -5.88 -0.34
CA PRO A 260 11.45 -5.40 -0.09
C PRO A 260 11.32 -3.92 -0.47
N PRO A 261 10.09 -3.37 -0.52
CA PRO A 261 9.91 -1.93 -0.59
C PRO A 261 10.44 -1.24 0.69
N TRP A 262 10.89 0.00 0.56
CA TRP A 262 11.11 0.93 1.69
C TRP A 262 9.96 1.93 1.85
N ILE A 263 8.91 1.80 1.03
CA ILE A 263 7.58 2.38 1.31
C ILE A 263 6.86 1.36 2.20
N ASN A 264 6.67 1.72 3.46
CA ASN A 264 6.42 0.80 4.58
C ASN A 264 7.59 -0.20 4.78
N LYS A 265 7.38 -1.20 5.66
CA LYS A 265 8.45 -2.07 6.16
C LYS A 265 8.39 -3.48 5.59
N PHE A 266 9.52 -4.20 5.61
CA PHE A 266 9.65 -5.51 4.97
C PHE A 266 8.72 -6.60 5.51
N TYR A 267 8.25 -6.47 6.76
CA TYR A 267 7.53 -7.53 7.46
C TYR A 267 6.12 -7.80 6.91
N ILE A 268 5.69 -7.11 5.85
CA ILE A 268 4.57 -7.56 5.02
C ILE A 268 4.76 -8.98 4.48
N LEU A 269 6.02 -9.40 4.27
CA LEU A 269 6.39 -10.76 3.88
C LEU A 269 6.52 -11.71 5.08
N ASP A 270 6.51 -11.19 6.31
CA ASP A 270 6.64 -11.94 7.57
C ASP A 270 5.66 -11.42 8.63
N LEU A 271 4.36 -11.49 8.33
CA LEU A 271 3.32 -11.04 9.26
C LEU A 271 3.22 -12.00 10.47
N GLN A 272 2.17 -12.81 10.55
CA GLN A 272 2.05 -13.88 11.53
C GLN A 272 2.56 -15.20 10.93
N PRO A 273 2.89 -16.22 11.76
CA PRO A 273 3.38 -17.50 11.24
C PRO A 273 2.49 -18.15 10.17
N LYS A 274 1.16 -17.98 10.27
CA LYS A 274 0.17 -18.54 9.34
C LYS A 274 0.17 -17.89 7.95
N ASN A 275 0.69 -16.67 7.82
CA ASN A 275 0.70 -15.87 6.58
C ASN A 275 2.08 -15.24 6.32
N SER A 276 3.14 -15.84 6.86
CA SER A 276 4.52 -15.44 6.58
C SER A 276 5.06 -16.18 5.36
N MET A 277 5.39 -15.42 4.32
CA MET A 277 6.11 -15.94 3.15
C MET A 277 7.55 -16.31 3.55
N LEU A 278 8.21 -15.52 4.40
CA LEU A 278 9.59 -15.80 4.82
C LEU A 278 9.68 -17.13 5.57
N LYS A 279 8.75 -17.38 6.50
CA LYS A 279 8.62 -18.68 7.19
C LYS A 279 8.39 -19.81 6.19
N TRP A 280 7.48 -19.62 5.24
CA TRP A 280 7.17 -20.63 4.24
C TRP A 280 8.37 -20.96 3.35
N LEU A 281 9.14 -19.96 2.89
CA LEU A 281 10.36 -20.13 2.10
C LEU A 281 11.44 -20.91 2.87
N VAL A 282 11.63 -20.57 4.14
CA VAL A 282 12.53 -21.30 5.05
C VAL A 282 12.08 -22.76 5.20
N ASP A 283 10.78 -23.01 5.35
CA ASP A 283 10.20 -24.36 5.41
C ASP A 283 10.30 -25.14 4.10
N GLN A 284 10.41 -24.44 2.96
CA GLN A 284 10.72 -25.05 1.67
C GLN A 284 12.22 -25.33 1.50
N GLY A 285 13.07 -24.97 2.46
CA GLY A 285 14.51 -25.19 2.40
C GLY A 285 15.25 -24.16 1.54
N HIS A 286 14.78 -22.91 1.46
CA HIS A 286 15.61 -21.82 0.95
C HIS A 286 16.51 -21.27 2.06
N THR A 287 17.75 -20.88 1.73
CA THR A 287 18.51 -19.97 2.61
C THR A 287 18.03 -18.55 2.32
N VAL A 288 17.23 -17.97 3.21
CA VAL A 288 16.55 -16.69 2.98
C VAL A 288 17.31 -15.54 3.67
N TYR A 289 17.65 -14.53 2.88
CA TYR A 289 18.12 -13.23 3.33
C TYR A 289 17.10 -12.14 2.96
N VAL A 290 16.85 -11.18 3.85
CA VAL A 290 16.02 -10.01 3.55
C VAL A 290 16.73 -8.73 3.97
N MET A 291 16.63 -7.69 3.13
CA MET A 291 17.07 -6.35 3.49
C MET A 291 16.00 -5.65 4.34
N SER A 292 16.34 -5.25 5.56
CA SER A 292 15.53 -4.38 6.40
C SER A 292 16.04 -2.95 6.26
N TRP A 293 15.36 -2.16 5.44
CA TRP A 293 15.70 -0.75 5.21
C TRP A 293 15.62 0.10 6.47
N VAL A 294 16.50 1.10 6.54
CA VAL A 294 16.43 2.18 7.54
C VAL A 294 15.17 3.03 7.34
N ASN A 295 14.61 3.57 8.43
CA ASN A 295 13.62 4.64 8.35
C ASN A 295 14.35 5.99 8.49
N PRO A 296 14.59 6.73 7.40
CA PRO A 296 15.54 7.85 7.37
C PRO A 296 15.01 9.09 8.10
N ASP A 297 15.92 9.93 8.59
CA ASP A 297 15.63 11.28 9.10
C ASP A 297 16.32 12.34 8.23
N GLU A 298 16.40 13.58 8.72
CA GLU A 298 17.00 14.72 8.01
C GLU A 298 18.46 14.48 7.60
N THR A 299 19.18 13.57 8.26
CA THR A 299 20.59 13.24 7.95
C THR A 299 20.77 12.40 6.67
N TYR A 300 19.66 12.03 6.03
CA TYR A 300 19.61 11.29 4.78
C TYR A 300 19.21 12.16 3.58
N VAL A 301 19.10 13.48 3.74
CA VAL A 301 18.65 14.42 2.68
C VAL A 301 19.33 14.19 1.31
N ASP A 302 20.62 13.85 1.30
CA ASP A 302 21.43 13.61 0.09
C ASP A 302 21.38 12.17 -0.43
N THR A 303 20.65 11.27 0.23
CA THR A 303 20.46 9.88 -0.19
C THR A 303 19.51 9.84 -1.40
N GLY A 304 20.04 9.42 -2.55
CA GLY A 304 19.34 9.29 -3.82
C GLY A 304 19.10 7.83 -4.22
N PHE A 305 18.49 7.62 -5.39
CA PHE A 305 18.20 6.28 -5.92
C PHE A 305 19.47 5.43 -6.16
N GLU A 306 20.57 6.08 -6.55
CA GLU A 306 21.89 5.46 -6.71
C GLU A 306 22.40 4.78 -5.43
N ASP A 307 22.23 5.42 -4.26
CA ASP A 307 22.64 4.85 -2.97
C ASP A 307 21.87 3.57 -2.63
N TYR A 308 20.60 3.49 -3.06
CA TYR A 308 19.80 2.27 -2.90
C TYR A 308 20.29 1.14 -3.83
N ILE A 309 20.75 1.44 -5.05
CA ILE A 309 21.35 0.44 -5.95
C ILE A 309 22.64 -0.09 -5.32
N HIS A 310 23.50 0.79 -4.83
CA HIS A 310 24.72 0.40 -4.11
C HIS A 310 24.39 -0.43 -2.86
N ALA A 311 23.31 -0.11 -2.15
CA ALA A 311 22.86 -0.92 -1.01
C ALA A 311 22.49 -2.37 -1.41
N VAL A 312 21.84 -2.56 -2.57
CA VAL A 312 21.54 -3.91 -3.09
C VAL A 312 22.83 -4.64 -3.45
N VAL A 313 23.79 -3.99 -4.12
CA VAL A 313 25.10 -4.59 -4.43
C VAL A 313 25.86 -4.97 -3.15
N ASN A 314 25.86 -4.11 -2.14
CA ASN A 314 26.46 -4.40 -0.83
C ASN A 314 25.78 -5.58 -0.13
N ALA A 315 24.45 -5.72 -0.26
CA ALA A 315 23.75 -6.89 0.27
C ALA A 315 24.15 -8.17 -0.48
N MET A 316 24.34 -8.12 -1.79
CA MET A 316 24.84 -9.25 -2.57
C MET A 316 26.24 -9.66 -2.13
N ASP A 317 27.17 -8.70 -1.97
CA ASP A 317 28.53 -8.94 -1.47
C ASP A 317 28.49 -9.62 -0.07
N ALA A 318 27.65 -9.12 0.83
CA ALA A 318 27.47 -9.70 2.16
C ALA A 318 26.91 -11.13 2.11
N VAL A 319 25.89 -11.40 1.27
CA VAL A 319 25.31 -12.74 1.10
C VAL A 319 26.34 -13.73 0.56
N GLN A 320 27.13 -13.35 -0.44
CA GLN A 320 28.17 -14.23 -0.99
C GLN A 320 29.26 -14.53 0.04
N TYR A 321 29.71 -13.48 0.74
CA TYR A 321 30.74 -13.63 1.77
C TYR A 321 30.28 -14.56 2.90
N ASP A 322 29.04 -14.40 3.36
CA ASP A 322 28.47 -15.19 4.43
C ASP A 322 28.15 -16.63 4.02
N SER A 323 27.47 -16.81 2.88
CA SER A 323 26.99 -18.12 2.42
C SER A 323 28.08 -18.98 1.77
N GLY A 324 29.14 -18.36 1.27
CA GLY A 324 30.19 -19.00 0.48
C GLY A 324 29.83 -19.29 -0.98
N GLU A 325 28.62 -18.93 -1.42
CA GLU A 325 28.14 -19.18 -2.78
C GLU A 325 28.44 -18.01 -3.72
N SER A 326 28.84 -18.33 -4.95
CA SER A 326 29.09 -17.33 -5.99
C SER A 326 27.83 -16.93 -6.77
N GLU A 327 26.71 -17.60 -6.53
CA GLU A 327 25.45 -17.42 -7.27
C GLU A 327 24.28 -17.25 -6.32
N LEU A 328 23.32 -16.39 -6.66
CA LEU A 328 22.12 -16.15 -5.86
C LEU A 328 20.87 -15.99 -6.71
N ASN A 329 19.72 -16.21 -6.08
CA ASN A 329 18.41 -15.86 -6.59
C ASN A 329 17.94 -14.59 -5.88
N MET A 330 17.20 -13.72 -6.57
CA MET A 330 16.72 -12.47 -6.01
C MET A 330 15.22 -12.29 -6.16
N ILE A 331 14.59 -11.69 -5.16
CA ILE A 331 13.21 -11.20 -5.20
C ILE A 331 13.22 -9.70 -4.95
N GLY A 332 12.50 -8.94 -5.78
CA GLY A 332 12.17 -7.55 -5.51
C GLY A 332 10.66 -7.37 -5.38
N TYR A 333 10.20 -6.57 -4.42
CA TYR A 333 8.78 -6.32 -4.20
C TYR A 333 8.43 -4.83 -4.33
N CYS A 334 7.41 -4.52 -5.14
CA CYS A 334 6.94 -3.16 -5.39
C CYS A 334 8.11 -2.29 -5.87
N ILE A 335 8.38 -1.15 -5.22
CA ILE A 335 9.54 -0.29 -5.54
C ILE A 335 10.89 -0.99 -5.35
N GLY A 336 10.97 -2.01 -4.48
CA GLY A 336 12.16 -2.87 -4.35
C GLY A 336 12.39 -3.73 -5.60
N GLY A 337 11.33 -4.07 -6.35
CA GLY A 337 11.45 -4.68 -7.67
C GLY A 337 11.93 -3.71 -8.73
N THR A 338 11.45 -2.46 -8.70
CA THR A 338 11.95 -1.40 -9.57
C THR A 338 13.45 -1.18 -9.35
N LEU A 339 13.88 -1.14 -8.09
CA LEU A 339 15.27 -1.06 -7.69
C LEU A 339 16.09 -2.27 -8.16
N LEU A 340 15.56 -3.48 -7.98
CA LEU A 340 16.21 -4.71 -8.44
C LEU A 340 16.40 -4.69 -9.96
N SER A 341 15.39 -4.32 -10.74
CA SER A 341 15.50 -4.21 -12.21
C SER A 341 16.58 -3.22 -12.63
N SER A 342 16.62 -2.03 -12.01
CA SER A 342 17.69 -1.05 -12.26
C SER A 342 19.07 -1.59 -11.88
N THR A 343 19.16 -2.31 -10.77
CA THR A 343 20.41 -2.96 -10.32
C THR A 343 20.87 -4.03 -11.30
N LEU A 344 19.96 -4.86 -11.83
CA LEU A 344 20.31 -5.88 -12.82
C LEU A 344 20.83 -5.26 -14.13
N ALA A 345 20.21 -4.17 -14.61
CA ALA A 345 20.70 -3.43 -15.77
C ALA A 345 22.09 -2.82 -15.52
N TYR A 346 22.32 -2.27 -14.32
CA TYR A 346 23.63 -1.75 -13.90
C TYR A 346 24.69 -2.85 -13.84
N LEU A 347 24.39 -3.98 -13.21
CA LEU A 347 25.28 -5.14 -13.08
C LEU A 347 25.63 -5.77 -14.43
N LYS A 348 24.67 -5.80 -15.37
CA LYS A 348 24.88 -6.31 -16.72
C LYS A 348 26.00 -5.55 -17.44
N HIS A 349 26.05 -4.22 -17.30
CA HIS A 349 27.10 -3.39 -17.87
C HIS A 349 28.47 -3.68 -17.24
N GLN A 350 28.50 -3.98 -15.94
CA GLN A 350 29.72 -4.32 -15.20
C GLN A 350 30.19 -5.77 -15.48
N GLY A 351 29.43 -6.57 -16.24
CA GLY A 351 29.74 -7.98 -16.49
C GLY A 351 29.52 -8.88 -15.27
N ASP A 352 28.76 -8.42 -14.27
CA ASP A 352 28.42 -9.19 -13.10
C ASP A 352 27.28 -10.17 -13.42
N THR A 353 27.55 -11.46 -13.21
CA THR A 353 26.65 -12.57 -13.57
C THR A 353 26.20 -13.39 -12.37
N ARG A 354 26.32 -12.85 -11.15
CA ARG A 354 26.04 -13.56 -9.89
C ARG A 354 24.55 -13.91 -9.72
N VAL A 355 23.65 -13.10 -10.28
CA VAL A 355 22.20 -13.33 -10.19
C VAL A 355 21.78 -14.37 -11.23
N LYS A 356 21.20 -15.49 -10.79
CA LYS A 356 20.77 -16.60 -11.66
C LYS A 356 19.26 -16.68 -11.87
N SER A 357 18.49 -16.00 -11.03
CA SER A 357 17.08 -15.73 -11.28
C SER A 357 16.65 -14.46 -10.55
N ALA A 358 15.71 -13.75 -11.13
CA ALA A 358 15.10 -12.56 -10.54
C ALA A 358 13.58 -12.71 -10.51
N THR A 359 12.96 -12.38 -9.38
CA THR A 359 11.52 -12.46 -9.19
C THR A 359 10.99 -11.09 -8.80
N PHE A 360 9.86 -10.68 -9.38
CA PHE A 360 9.28 -9.35 -9.20
C PHE A 360 7.84 -9.46 -8.73
N PHE A 361 7.56 -9.02 -7.51
CA PHE A 361 6.21 -8.98 -6.95
C PHE A 361 5.60 -7.59 -7.21
N THR A 362 4.46 -7.54 -7.92
CA THR A 362 3.65 -6.35 -8.22
C THR A 362 4.52 -5.11 -8.50
N THR A 363 5.45 -5.27 -9.45
CA THR A 363 6.51 -4.30 -9.72
C THR A 363 6.22 -3.56 -11.01
N MET A 364 6.14 -2.23 -10.94
CA MET A 364 6.05 -1.38 -12.13
C MET A 364 7.45 -1.00 -12.61
N LEU A 365 7.64 -1.11 -13.92
CA LEU A 365 8.85 -0.68 -14.65
C LEU A 365 8.48 0.27 -15.79
N ASP A 366 7.29 0.07 -16.34
CA ASP A 366 6.58 1.02 -17.18
C ASP A 366 5.46 1.67 -16.34
N PHE A 367 5.55 2.98 -16.19
CA PHE A 367 4.65 3.83 -15.41
C PHE A 367 3.71 4.65 -16.31
N SER A 368 3.53 4.27 -17.59
CA SER A 368 2.59 4.93 -18.50
C SER A 368 1.14 4.89 -18.01
N GLU A 369 0.76 3.78 -17.34
CA GLU A 369 -0.56 3.60 -16.72
C GLU A 369 -0.38 3.26 -15.22
N PRO A 370 -0.01 4.22 -14.35
CA PRO A 370 0.35 3.93 -12.96
C PRO A 370 -0.87 3.64 -12.06
N GLY A 371 -2.06 3.52 -12.64
CA GLY A 371 -3.32 3.37 -11.92
C GLY A 371 -3.77 4.65 -11.23
N GLU A 372 -4.59 4.51 -10.20
CA GLU A 372 -5.21 5.64 -9.50
C GLU A 372 -4.17 6.56 -8.82
N LEU A 373 -2.96 6.08 -8.53
CA LEU A 373 -1.86 6.92 -8.03
C LEU A 373 -1.47 8.02 -9.02
N GLY A 374 -1.66 7.79 -10.33
CA GLY A 374 -1.41 8.79 -11.37
C GLY A 374 -2.19 10.08 -11.16
N VAL A 375 -3.35 10.05 -10.50
CA VAL A 375 -4.18 11.22 -10.18
C VAL A 375 -3.45 12.26 -9.31
N PHE A 376 -2.47 11.82 -8.51
CA PHE A 376 -1.66 12.67 -7.63
C PHE A 376 -0.34 13.14 -8.28
N ILE A 377 -0.16 12.90 -9.58
CA ILE A 377 1.09 13.19 -10.28
C ILE A 377 0.87 14.32 -11.29
N ASP A 378 1.05 15.56 -10.83
CA ASP A 378 1.16 16.73 -11.71
C ASP A 378 2.31 17.65 -11.28
N GLU A 379 2.78 18.50 -12.19
CA GLU A 379 3.94 19.35 -11.94
C GLU A 379 3.74 20.32 -10.75
N ALA A 380 2.53 20.83 -10.54
CA ALA A 380 2.24 21.75 -9.45
C ALA A 380 2.20 21.02 -8.10
N GLN A 381 1.59 19.84 -8.05
CA GLN A 381 1.60 18.98 -6.87
C GLN A 381 3.01 18.50 -6.52
N ILE A 382 3.77 18.00 -7.50
CA ILE A 382 5.16 17.57 -7.28
C ILE A 382 6.00 18.73 -6.74
N SER A 383 5.92 19.91 -7.36
CA SER A 383 6.69 21.08 -6.91
C SER A 383 6.30 21.53 -5.49
N THR A 384 5.02 21.45 -5.14
CA THR A 384 4.53 21.78 -3.78
C THR A 384 5.05 20.77 -2.76
N LEU A 385 4.97 19.48 -3.09
CA LEU A 385 5.47 18.41 -2.22
C LEU A 385 6.98 18.50 -2.05
N GLU A 386 7.72 18.81 -3.11
CA GLU A 386 9.16 19.04 -3.06
C GLU A 386 9.54 20.20 -2.14
N ALA A 387 8.82 21.32 -2.20
CA ALA A 387 9.05 22.44 -1.29
C ALA A 387 8.87 22.02 0.17
N GLN A 388 7.81 21.28 0.49
CA GLN A 388 7.56 20.76 1.84
C GLN A 388 8.64 19.77 2.30
N MET A 389 9.03 18.84 1.43
CA MET A 389 10.09 17.87 1.73
C MET A 389 11.46 18.54 1.89
N GLN A 390 11.73 19.62 1.16
CA GLN A 390 13.00 20.34 1.22
C GLN A 390 13.19 21.04 2.58
N GLU A 391 12.11 21.49 3.22
CA GLU A 391 12.16 22.06 4.56
C GLU A 391 12.50 21.02 5.64
N GLN A 392 12.05 19.77 5.47
CA GLN A 392 12.22 18.69 6.45
C GLN A 392 13.40 17.74 6.14
N GLY A 393 13.85 17.68 4.89
CA GLY A 393 14.86 16.74 4.38
C GLY A 393 14.29 15.40 3.89
N TYR A 394 13.01 15.12 4.14
CA TYR A 394 12.33 13.88 3.78
C TYR A 394 10.82 14.09 3.60
N MET A 395 10.14 13.12 2.99
CA MET A 395 8.68 12.98 3.02
C MET A 395 8.24 12.25 4.29
N ASP A 396 7.37 12.87 5.10
CA ASP A 396 6.76 12.19 6.24
C ASP A 396 5.83 11.05 5.79
N GLY A 397 5.90 9.91 6.49
CA GLY A 397 5.14 8.72 6.14
C GLY A 397 3.62 8.91 6.21
N SER A 398 3.13 9.87 7.01
CA SER A 398 1.70 10.17 7.11
C SER A 398 1.11 10.76 5.83
N THR A 399 1.90 11.53 5.05
CA THR A 399 1.48 12.09 3.75
C THR A 399 1.19 10.96 2.76
N MET A 400 2.10 9.98 2.65
CA MET A 400 1.94 8.83 1.78
C MET A 400 0.77 7.94 2.22
N SER A 401 0.65 7.67 3.53
CA SER A 401 -0.49 6.91 4.09
C SER A 401 -1.84 7.56 3.77
N GLY A 402 -1.93 8.89 3.85
CA GLY A 402 -3.12 9.65 3.48
C GLY A 402 -3.51 9.47 2.01
N ALA A 403 -2.54 9.53 1.09
CA ALA A 403 -2.79 9.29 -0.34
C ALA A 403 -3.32 7.87 -0.60
N PHE A 404 -2.71 6.84 -0.01
CA PHE A 404 -3.19 5.45 -0.14
C PHE A 404 -4.59 5.23 0.43
N ASN A 405 -4.91 5.83 1.59
CA ASN A 405 -6.25 5.72 2.17
C ASN A 405 -7.31 6.37 1.27
N LEU A 406 -6.96 7.46 0.59
CA LEU A 406 -7.87 8.16 -0.32
C LEU A 406 -8.24 7.31 -1.55
N LEU A 407 -7.30 6.50 -2.09
CA LEU A 407 -7.56 5.58 -3.21
C LEU A 407 -8.71 4.60 -2.95
N ARG A 408 -8.93 4.25 -1.68
CA ARG A 408 -10.02 3.35 -1.24
C ARG A 408 -10.82 3.98 -0.10
N ALA A 409 -11.21 5.25 -0.25
CA ALA A 409 -11.88 6.00 0.82
C ALA A 409 -13.09 5.29 1.45
N ASN A 410 -13.91 4.58 0.66
CA ASN A 410 -15.05 3.85 1.20
C ASN A 410 -14.61 2.73 2.18
N ASP A 411 -13.63 1.93 1.77
CA ASP A 411 -13.17 0.77 2.55
C ASP A 411 -12.20 1.15 3.68
N LEU A 412 -11.36 2.16 3.46
CA LEU A 412 -10.26 2.54 4.38
C LEU A 412 -10.57 3.76 5.25
N ILE A 413 -11.55 4.59 4.91
CA ILE A 413 -11.94 5.76 5.72
C ILE A 413 -13.36 5.56 6.27
N TRP A 414 -14.37 5.50 5.40
CA TRP A 414 -15.76 5.56 5.81
C TRP A 414 -16.22 4.32 6.57
N SER A 415 -15.79 3.13 6.15
CA SER A 415 -16.10 1.89 6.86
C SER A 415 -15.60 1.89 8.31
N PHE A 416 -14.39 2.40 8.55
CA PHE A 416 -13.84 2.53 9.90
C PHE A 416 -14.44 3.71 10.68
N TYR A 417 -14.72 4.84 10.03
CA TYR A 417 -15.45 5.96 10.63
C TYR A 417 -16.81 5.50 11.19
N VAL A 418 -17.61 4.81 10.36
CA VAL A 418 -18.93 4.31 10.76
C VAL A 418 -18.78 3.26 11.87
N ASN A 419 -17.85 2.30 11.72
CA ASN A 419 -17.66 1.25 12.71
C ASN A 419 -17.18 1.78 14.07
N ASN A 420 -16.16 2.63 14.07
CA ASN A 420 -15.49 3.06 15.28
C ASN A 420 -16.28 4.15 16.01
N TYR A 421 -16.80 5.13 15.27
CA TYR A 421 -17.38 6.34 15.88
C TYR A 421 -18.90 6.32 15.91
N LEU A 422 -19.57 5.76 14.90
CA LEU A 422 -21.04 5.70 14.91
C LEU A 422 -21.56 4.45 15.61
N LEU A 423 -20.97 3.28 15.33
CA LEU A 423 -21.35 2.02 15.98
C LEU A 423 -20.67 1.81 17.34
N GLY A 424 -19.64 2.60 17.66
CA GLY A 424 -18.92 2.54 18.94
C GLY A 424 -18.16 1.24 19.14
N ASN A 425 -17.74 0.58 18.06
CA ASN A 425 -16.98 -0.67 18.13
C ASN A 425 -15.49 -0.37 18.15
N ASP A 426 -14.72 -1.14 18.89
CA ASP A 426 -13.26 -1.07 18.81
C ASP A 426 -12.74 -1.71 17.52
N PRO A 427 -11.64 -1.20 16.94
CA PRO A 427 -11.04 -1.79 15.76
C PRO A 427 -10.52 -3.20 16.07
N ARG A 428 -10.79 -4.15 15.18
CA ARG A 428 -10.34 -5.54 15.37
C ARG A 428 -8.84 -5.67 15.09
N PRO A 429 -8.15 -6.64 15.71
CA PRO A 429 -6.75 -6.91 15.39
C PRO A 429 -6.63 -7.49 13.98
N PHE A 430 -6.00 -6.74 13.08
CA PHE A 430 -5.69 -7.16 11.73
C PHE A 430 -4.25 -6.77 11.37
N ASP A 431 -3.41 -7.78 11.19
CA ASP A 431 -1.94 -7.65 11.01
C ASP A 431 -1.55 -6.85 9.77
N LEU A 432 -2.27 -7.01 8.66
CA LEU A 432 -2.03 -6.24 7.44
C LEU A 432 -2.31 -4.75 7.65
N LEU A 433 -3.37 -4.40 8.39
CA LEU A 433 -3.68 -3.00 8.70
C LEU A 433 -2.71 -2.43 9.73
N TYR A 434 -2.16 -3.27 10.62
CA TYR A 434 -1.06 -2.89 11.50
C TYR A 434 0.18 -2.52 10.70
N TRP A 435 0.56 -3.35 9.72
CA TRP A 435 1.63 -3.03 8.77
C TRP A 435 1.35 -1.75 7.98
N ASN A 436 0.13 -1.57 7.47
CA ASN A 436 -0.24 -0.39 6.69
C ASN A 436 -0.12 0.91 7.51
N SER A 437 -0.39 0.85 8.82
CA SER A 437 -0.26 1.98 9.73
C SER A 437 1.19 2.29 10.14
N ASP A 438 2.13 1.39 9.85
CA ASP A 438 3.55 1.51 10.24
C ASP A 438 4.40 2.05 9.08
N SER A 439 4.06 3.28 8.68
CA SER A 439 4.68 3.95 7.53
C SER A 439 6.14 4.36 7.77
N THR A 440 6.86 4.57 6.69
CA THR A 440 8.28 4.98 6.66
C THR A 440 8.42 6.33 5.96
N ARG A 441 9.53 7.02 6.25
CA ARG A 441 9.92 8.27 5.57
C ARG A 441 10.69 7.95 4.29
N MET A 442 10.75 8.91 3.37
CA MET A 442 11.59 8.81 2.17
C MET A 442 12.46 10.06 2.02
N PRO A 443 13.77 9.94 1.75
CA PRO A 443 14.62 11.12 1.57
C PRO A 443 14.19 11.98 0.39
N VAL A 444 14.31 13.30 0.50
CA VAL A 444 13.82 14.24 -0.52
C VAL A 444 14.46 14.00 -1.90
N LYS A 445 15.79 13.83 -1.96
CA LYS A 445 16.51 13.58 -3.23
C LYS A 445 16.00 12.33 -3.92
N MET A 446 15.79 11.27 -3.16
CA MET A 446 15.29 10.00 -3.66
C MET A 446 13.82 10.09 -4.09
N HIS A 447 12.93 10.68 -3.28
CA HIS A 447 11.50 10.72 -3.58
C HIS A 447 11.18 11.66 -4.75
N SER A 448 11.80 12.84 -4.80
CA SER A 448 11.72 13.75 -5.95
C SER A 448 12.16 13.06 -7.24
N TRP A 449 13.31 12.37 -7.20
CA TRP A 449 13.81 11.61 -8.35
C TRP A 449 12.82 10.54 -8.80
N TYR A 450 12.21 9.81 -7.86
CA TYR A 450 11.23 8.76 -8.13
C TYR A 450 9.96 9.29 -8.80
N LEU A 451 9.36 10.36 -8.26
CA LEU A 451 8.17 10.98 -8.84
C LEU A 451 8.44 11.55 -10.24
N ARG A 452 9.52 12.31 -10.40
CA ARG A 452 9.84 12.96 -11.68
C ARG A 452 10.25 11.98 -12.76
N ASN A 453 11.17 11.05 -12.45
CA ASN A 453 11.73 10.19 -13.49
C ASN A 453 10.87 8.96 -13.77
N LEU A 454 10.12 8.45 -12.80
CA LEU A 454 9.32 7.24 -13.00
C LEU A 454 7.85 7.60 -13.26
N TYR A 455 7.14 8.19 -12.30
CA TYR A 455 5.72 8.47 -12.49
C TYR A 455 5.43 9.52 -13.56
N LYS A 456 6.21 10.60 -13.60
CA LYS A 456 5.95 11.71 -14.53
C LYS A 456 6.57 11.50 -15.91
N ASP A 457 7.88 11.29 -15.96
CA ASP A 457 8.61 11.22 -17.24
C ASP A 457 8.77 9.78 -17.76
N ASN A 458 8.37 8.75 -16.99
CA ASN A 458 8.43 7.32 -17.34
C ASN A 458 9.75 6.88 -17.99
N LYS A 459 10.88 7.32 -17.42
CA LYS A 459 12.21 7.14 -18.03
C LYS A 459 12.80 5.74 -17.84
N LEU A 460 12.36 4.96 -16.85
CA LEU A 460 12.98 3.65 -16.61
C LEU A 460 12.69 2.64 -17.73
N CYS A 461 11.52 2.69 -18.35
CA CYS A 461 11.19 1.83 -19.49
C CYS A 461 11.84 2.30 -20.80
N GLN A 462 12.41 3.51 -20.82
CA GLN A 462 13.09 4.08 -21.98
C GLN A 462 14.58 3.70 -21.94
N PRO A 463 15.09 2.95 -22.94
CA PRO A 463 16.49 2.56 -22.98
C PRO A 463 17.42 3.78 -22.83
N LYS A 464 18.35 3.71 -21.88
CA LYS A 464 19.41 4.70 -21.66
C LYS A 464 18.95 6.09 -21.21
N ALA A 465 17.67 6.25 -20.85
CA ALA A 465 17.16 7.54 -20.37
C ALA A 465 17.57 7.87 -18.92
N LEU A 466 18.02 6.85 -18.16
CA LEU A 466 18.55 6.99 -16.81
C LEU A 466 19.99 6.49 -16.75
N SER A 467 20.78 7.04 -15.83
CA SER A 467 22.14 6.58 -15.58
C SER A 467 22.48 6.56 -14.09
N VAL A 468 23.39 5.66 -13.71
CA VAL A 468 23.91 5.48 -12.35
C VAL A 468 25.43 5.34 -12.47
N ASP A 469 26.20 6.17 -11.77
CA ASP A 469 27.67 6.24 -11.91
C ASP A 469 28.15 6.39 -13.37
N GLY A 470 27.36 7.07 -14.21
CA GLY A 470 27.63 7.21 -15.65
C GLY A 470 27.31 5.98 -16.50
N VAL A 471 26.79 4.90 -15.90
CA VAL A 471 26.27 3.72 -16.61
C VAL A 471 24.82 3.98 -17.01
N GLU A 472 24.55 4.01 -18.31
CA GLU A 472 23.19 4.10 -18.85
C GLU A 472 22.41 2.80 -18.58
N LEU A 473 21.21 2.93 -18.02
CA LEU A 473 20.35 1.79 -17.71
C LEU A 473 19.51 1.39 -18.92
N ASP A 474 19.49 0.10 -19.24
CA ASP A 474 18.64 -0.47 -20.29
C ASP A 474 18.11 -1.84 -19.84
N LEU A 475 16.82 -1.90 -19.53
CA LEU A 475 16.16 -3.13 -19.07
C LEU A 475 16.17 -4.24 -20.11
N GLY A 476 16.23 -3.89 -21.40
CA GLY A 476 16.33 -4.85 -22.51
C GLY A 476 17.63 -5.64 -22.53
N THR A 477 18.64 -5.20 -21.79
CA THR A 477 19.92 -5.92 -21.67
C THR A 477 19.89 -7.03 -20.62
N ILE A 478 18.87 -7.08 -19.77
CA ILE A 478 18.75 -8.06 -18.68
C ILE A 478 18.38 -9.42 -19.29
N ASP A 479 19.31 -10.38 -19.21
CA ASP A 479 19.18 -11.75 -19.70
C ASP A 479 19.03 -12.80 -18.59
N VAL A 480 18.88 -12.35 -17.34
CA VAL A 480 18.60 -13.21 -16.19
C VAL A 480 17.18 -13.77 -16.31
N PRO A 481 16.96 -15.09 -16.12
CA PRO A 481 15.62 -15.66 -16.06
C PRO A 481 14.75 -14.94 -15.03
N ALA A 482 13.62 -14.38 -15.47
CA ALA A 482 12.77 -13.53 -14.66
C ALA A 482 11.39 -14.15 -14.42
N CYS A 483 10.84 -13.98 -13.21
CA CYS A 483 9.46 -14.31 -12.91
C CYS A 483 8.72 -13.09 -12.35
N PHE A 484 7.70 -12.62 -13.08
CA PHE A 484 6.84 -11.52 -12.64
C PHE A 484 5.55 -12.09 -12.05
N ILE A 485 5.24 -11.69 -10.82
CA ILE A 485 4.00 -12.04 -10.12
C ILE A 485 3.19 -10.77 -9.94
N SER A 486 2.00 -10.74 -10.53
CA SER A 486 1.05 -9.63 -10.42
C SER A 486 -0.27 -10.13 -9.85
N THR A 487 -1.16 -9.22 -9.45
CA THR A 487 -2.47 -9.59 -8.88
C THR A 487 -3.61 -8.92 -9.65
N ILE A 488 -4.68 -9.67 -9.93
CA ILE A 488 -5.69 -9.26 -10.91
C ILE A 488 -6.54 -8.06 -10.47
N GLU A 489 -6.67 -7.82 -9.15
CA GLU A 489 -7.40 -6.68 -8.57
C GLU A 489 -6.44 -5.63 -7.97
N ASP A 490 -5.16 -5.65 -8.37
CA ASP A 490 -4.18 -4.65 -7.95
C ASP A 490 -4.54 -3.27 -8.52
N HIS A 491 -4.73 -2.31 -7.63
CA HIS A 491 -4.99 -0.91 -7.98
C HIS A 491 -3.82 0.01 -7.65
N ILE A 492 -2.80 -0.51 -6.97
CA ILE A 492 -1.56 0.20 -6.63
C ILE A 492 -0.55 0.00 -7.76
N ALA A 493 -0.39 -1.23 -8.22
CA ALA A 493 0.43 -1.59 -9.37
C ALA A 493 -0.43 -2.43 -10.33
N PRO A 494 -1.25 -1.78 -11.19
CA PRO A 494 -2.16 -2.50 -12.08
C PRO A 494 -1.42 -3.57 -12.87
N TRP A 495 -1.99 -4.78 -12.93
CA TRP A 495 -1.27 -5.93 -13.49
C TRP A 495 -0.94 -5.76 -14.99
N LYS A 496 -1.68 -4.91 -15.70
CA LYS A 496 -1.37 -4.56 -17.09
C LYS A 496 -0.09 -3.73 -17.19
N SER A 497 0.14 -2.81 -16.25
CA SER A 497 1.35 -1.97 -16.19
C SER A 497 2.57 -2.81 -15.79
N THR A 498 2.42 -3.73 -14.82
CA THR A 498 3.48 -4.68 -14.47
C THR A 498 3.74 -5.68 -15.60
N TYR A 499 2.72 -6.06 -16.37
CA TYR A 499 2.86 -6.88 -17.59
C TYR A 499 3.65 -6.15 -18.68
N SER A 500 3.34 -4.88 -18.96
CA SER A 500 4.13 -4.04 -19.88
C SER A 500 5.59 -3.95 -19.42
N GLY A 501 5.83 -3.77 -18.12
CA GLY A 501 7.17 -3.79 -17.54
C GLY A 501 7.90 -5.12 -17.72
N ALA A 502 7.21 -6.25 -17.54
CA ALA A 502 7.79 -7.58 -17.72
C ALA A 502 8.30 -7.82 -19.16
N ARG A 503 7.62 -7.24 -20.15
CA ARG A 503 8.00 -7.32 -21.58
C ARG A 503 9.24 -6.53 -21.95
N LEU A 504 9.77 -5.70 -21.05
CA LEU A 504 10.99 -4.92 -21.29
C LEU A 504 12.27 -5.75 -21.14
N PHE A 505 12.19 -6.93 -20.51
CA PHE A 505 13.37 -7.77 -20.26
C PHE A 505 13.78 -8.52 -21.54
N GLY A 506 15.09 -8.63 -21.77
CA GLY A 506 15.64 -9.34 -22.92
C GLY A 506 15.75 -10.86 -22.75
N GLY A 507 15.75 -11.35 -21.51
CA GLY A 507 15.83 -12.78 -21.17
C GLY A 507 14.47 -13.49 -21.10
N ASP A 508 14.51 -14.77 -20.69
CA ASP A 508 13.29 -15.57 -20.51
C ASP A 508 12.44 -15.02 -19.36
N VAL A 509 11.16 -14.76 -19.62
CA VAL A 509 10.21 -14.22 -18.64
C VAL A 509 9.04 -15.18 -18.42
N ARG A 510 8.83 -15.56 -17.16
CA ARG A 510 7.61 -16.22 -16.68
C ARG A 510 6.68 -15.19 -16.05
N PHE A 511 5.41 -15.19 -16.43
CA PHE A 511 4.41 -14.31 -15.82
C PHE A 511 3.36 -15.11 -15.07
N ILE A 512 3.09 -14.70 -13.84
CA ILE A 512 2.07 -15.27 -12.94
C ILE A 512 1.10 -14.15 -12.58
N LEU A 513 -0.20 -14.40 -12.76
CA LEU A 513 -1.27 -13.50 -12.34
C LEU A 513 -2.08 -14.17 -11.22
N GLY A 514 -1.86 -13.76 -9.98
CA GLY A 514 -2.62 -14.19 -8.81
C GLY A 514 -3.95 -13.47 -8.67
N GLY A 515 -4.87 -14.03 -7.88
CA GLY A 515 -6.12 -13.38 -7.51
C GLY A 515 -5.97 -12.32 -6.43
N SER A 516 -7.07 -11.60 -6.15
CA SER A 516 -7.14 -10.51 -5.17
C SER A 516 -6.26 -9.29 -5.53
N GLY A 517 -6.12 -8.36 -4.58
CA GLY A 517 -5.37 -7.11 -4.76
C GLY A 517 -3.93 -7.17 -4.22
N HIS A 518 -3.25 -6.02 -4.28
CA HIS A 518 -1.80 -5.84 -4.06
C HIS A 518 -1.16 -6.72 -2.98
N ILE A 519 -1.68 -6.64 -1.75
CA ILE A 519 -1.13 -7.41 -0.63
C ILE A 519 -1.71 -8.83 -0.58
N ALA A 520 -3.04 -8.96 -0.60
CA ALA A 520 -3.71 -10.23 -0.37
C ALA A 520 -3.41 -11.29 -1.45
N GLY A 521 -3.11 -10.85 -2.68
CA GLY A 521 -2.71 -11.74 -3.76
C GLY A 521 -1.24 -12.18 -3.69
N ILE A 522 -0.34 -11.33 -3.17
CA ILE A 522 1.07 -11.69 -2.93
C ILE A 522 1.20 -12.53 -1.67
N VAL A 523 0.60 -12.09 -0.56
CA VAL A 523 0.59 -12.78 0.73
C VAL A 523 -0.55 -13.81 0.79
N ASN A 524 -0.48 -14.81 -0.10
CA ASN A 524 -1.47 -15.88 -0.22
C ASN A 524 -0.87 -17.23 0.19
N PRO A 525 -0.82 -17.57 1.49
CA PRO A 525 -0.23 -18.83 1.94
C PRO A 525 -1.00 -20.04 1.39
N PRO A 526 -0.32 -21.08 0.86
CA PRO A 526 -0.97 -22.27 0.27
C PRO A 526 -1.98 -22.94 1.19
N ALA A 527 -1.69 -22.99 2.50
CA ALA A 527 -2.57 -23.58 3.50
C ALA A 527 -3.94 -22.89 3.63
N ALA A 528 -4.07 -21.63 3.19
CA ALA A 528 -5.35 -20.93 3.22
C ALA A 528 -6.31 -21.41 2.12
N ASN A 529 -5.80 -22.07 1.06
CA ASN A 529 -6.57 -22.55 -0.09
C ASN A 529 -7.52 -21.47 -0.67
N LYS A 530 -6.99 -20.25 -0.81
CA LYS A 530 -7.73 -19.08 -1.33
C LYS A 530 -7.25 -18.68 -2.70
N TYR A 531 -8.17 -18.04 -3.42
CA TYR A 531 -7.96 -17.43 -4.72
C TYR A 531 -7.55 -18.46 -5.79
N ASN A 532 -7.18 -17.92 -6.95
CA ASN A 532 -6.72 -18.66 -8.10
C ASN A 532 -5.49 -17.93 -8.68
N TYR A 533 -4.78 -18.57 -9.59
CA TYR A 533 -3.70 -17.95 -10.35
C TYR A 533 -3.69 -18.42 -11.80
N ARG A 534 -2.99 -17.66 -12.66
CA ARG A 534 -2.72 -17.99 -14.06
C ARG A 534 -1.22 -17.91 -14.29
N VAL A 535 -0.68 -18.70 -15.21
CA VAL A 535 0.76 -18.72 -15.48
C VAL A 535 1.05 -18.99 -16.95
N SER A 536 2.08 -18.35 -17.50
CA SER A 536 2.60 -18.59 -18.85
C SER A 536 4.06 -18.11 -18.96
N ASN A 537 4.81 -18.69 -19.89
CA ASN A 537 6.10 -18.18 -20.35
C ASN A 537 5.98 -17.34 -21.63
N GLU A 538 4.82 -17.38 -22.27
CA GLU A 538 4.53 -16.57 -23.45
C GLU A 538 3.98 -15.21 -23.02
N LEU A 539 4.52 -14.14 -23.60
CA LEU A 539 4.14 -12.74 -23.35
C LEU A 539 3.71 -12.05 -24.67
N PRO A 540 2.52 -12.38 -25.22
CA PRO A 540 1.99 -11.67 -26.38
C PRO A 540 1.86 -10.17 -26.10
N GLU A 541 1.75 -9.38 -27.15
CA GLU A 541 1.75 -7.92 -27.03
C GLU A 541 0.64 -7.37 -26.13
N SER A 542 -0.56 -7.93 -26.27
CA SER A 542 -1.73 -7.57 -25.47
C SER A 542 -1.83 -8.41 -24.20
N ALA A 543 -1.89 -7.72 -23.06
CA ALA A 543 -2.20 -8.32 -21.76
C ALA A 543 -3.58 -9.02 -21.78
N ASP A 544 -4.58 -8.46 -22.47
CA ASP A 544 -5.91 -9.08 -22.58
C ASP A 544 -5.86 -10.39 -23.36
N THR A 545 -5.02 -10.47 -24.40
CA THR A 545 -4.75 -11.72 -25.13
C THR A 545 -4.09 -12.75 -24.22
N TRP A 546 -3.12 -12.35 -23.39
CA TRP A 546 -2.51 -13.22 -22.39
C TRP A 546 -3.55 -13.76 -21.40
N LEU A 547 -4.44 -12.90 -20.90
CA LEU A 547 -5.49 -13.29 -19.95
C LEU A 547 -6.48 -14.29 -20.57
N ALA A 548 -6.87 -14.08 -21.82
CA ALA A 548 -7.80 -14.95 -22.55
C ALA A 548 -7.20 -16.33 -22.85
N ASN A 549 -5.89 -16.40 -23.11
CA ASN A 549 -5.21 -17.63 -23.53
C ASN A 549 -4.65 -18.48 -22.37
N THR A 550 -4.58 -17.93 -21.16
CA THR A 550 -4.07 -18.66 -20.00
C THR A 550 -5.17 -19.43 -19.29
N GLN A 551 -4.81 -20.54 -18.63
CA GLN A 551 -5.76 -21.31 -17.82
C GLN A 551 -5.75 -20.84 -16.36
N VAL A 552 -6.89 -20.98 -15.68
CA VAL A 552 -7.05 -20.70 -14.26
C VAL A 552 -6.65 -21.93 -13.45
N ASN A 553 -5.67 -21.78 -12.59
CA ASN A 553 -5.26 -22.76 -11.59
C ASN A 553 -5.81 -22.37 -10.22
N ALA A 554 -6.22 -23.35 -9.42
CA ALA A 554 -6.78 -23.11 -8.10
C ALA A 554 -5.68 -22.92 -7.04
N GLY A 555 -5.95 -22.08 -6.03
CA GLY A 555 -5.10 -21.92 -4.85
C GLY A 555 -3.99 -20.88 -5.01
N SER A 556 -2.94 -21.04 -4.20
CA SER A 556 -1.79 -20.13 -4.15
C SER A 556 -0.81 -20.39 -5.29
N TRP A 557 -0.22 -19.31 -5.81
CA TRP A 557 0.87 -19.37 -6.79
C TRP A 557 2.24 -19.68 -6.16
N TRP A 558 2.39 -19.64 -4.82
CA TRP A 558 3.70 -19.86 -4.19
C TRP A 558 4.36 -21.20 -4.60
N PRO A 559 3.64 -22.34 -4.64
CA PRO A 559 4.23 -23.62 -5.07
C PRO A 559 4.63 -23.62 -6.55
N GLU A 560 3.89 -22.89 -7.40
CA GLU A 560 4.22 -22.72 -8.82
C GLU A 560 5.57 -22.03 -8.99
N TRP A 561 5.78 -20.94 -8.23
CA TRP A 561 7.03 -20.20 -8.24
C TRP A 561 8.20 -21.01 -7.66
N ASP A 562 7.99 -21.71 -6.54
CA ASP A 562 9.05 -22.56 -5.94
C ASP A 562 9.49 -23.67 -6.90
N GLY A 563 8.54 -24.29 -7.62
CA GLY A 563 8.85 -25.26 -8.68
C GLY A 563 9.72 -24.67 -9.78
N TRP A 564 9.41 -23.44 -10.23
CA TRP A 564 10.21 -22.72 -11.23
C TRP A 564 11.64 -22.42 -10.75
N VAL A 565 11.81 -21.86 -9.55
CA VAL A 565 13.14 -21.54 -9.00
C VAL A 565 13.99 -22.80 -8.83
N ARG A 566 13.40 -23.89 -8.35
CA ARG A 566 14.12 -25.18 -8.20
C ARG A 566 14.61 -25.73 -9.53
N ALA A 567 13.79 -25.63 -10.58
CA ALA A 567 14.15 -26.13 -11.91
C ALA A 567 15.39 -25.41 -12.46
N LEU A 568 15.55 -24.11 -12.20
CA LEU A 568 16.72 -23.32 -12.64
C LEU A 568 18.04 -23.71 -11.96
N ALA A 569 17.99 -24.37 -10.81
CA ALA A 569 19.14 -24.80 -10.04
C ALA A 569 19.28 -26.34 -9.98
N ASN A 570 18.52 -27.07 -10.82
CA ASN A 570 18.41 -28.53 -10.76
C ASN A 570 18.11 -29.08 -9.35
N ASN A 571 17.44 -28.28 -8.52
CA ASN A 571 17.17 -28.56 -7.12
C ASN A 571 18.43 -28.98 -6.32
N GLU A 572 19.61 -28.43 -6.66
CA GLU A 572 20.86 -28.70 -5.95
C GLU A 572 20.77 -28.21 -4.50
N GLN A 573 21.15 -29.05 -3.55
CA GLN A 573 21.05 -28.78 -2.11
C GLN A 573 22.40 -28.94 -1.41
N VAL A 574 22.58 -28.18 -0.34
CA VAL A 574 23.72 -28.20 0.58
C VAL A 574 23.22 -28.27 2.02
N ASP A 575 24.13 -28.48 2.96
CA ASP A 575 23.79 -28.44 4.39
C ASP A 575 23.27 -27.06 4.80
N ALA A 576 22.31 -27.05 5.71
CA ALA A 576 21.65 -25.83 6.15
C ALA A 576 22.61 -24.82 6.79
N ARG A 577 22.51 -23.55 6.37
CA ARG A 577 23.37 -22.46 6.85
C ARG A 577 22.75 -21.80 8.08
N GLN A 578 23.40 -21.97 9.24
CA GLN A 578 22.97 -21.33 10.48
C GLN A 578 23.45 -19.87 10.54
N PRO A 579 22.57 -18.90 10.84
CA PRO A 579 22.98 -17.50 10.97
C PRO A 579 24.05 -17.30 12.04
N GLY A 580 25.14 -16.64 11.67
CA GLY A 580 26.32 -16.44 12.53
C GLY A 580 27.34 -17.57 12.53
N ALA A 581 27.09 -18.69 11.85
CA ALA A 581 28.05 -19.78 11.67
C ALA A 581 28.89 -19.64 10.38
N GLY A 582 28.49 -18.74 9.48
CA GLY A 582 29.23 -18.36 8.29
C GLY A 582 30.40 -17.42 8.59
N LYS A 583 30.80 -16.62 7.59
CA LYS A 583 31.87 -15.63 7.79
C LYS A 583 31.40 -14.34 8.45
N LEU A 584 30.08 -14.10 8.50
CA LEU A 584 29.51 -12.98 9.23
C LEU A 584 28.99 -13.44 10.58
N ALA A 585 29.36 -12.71 11.63
CA ALA A 585 28.85 -12.95 12.97
C ALA A 585 27.41 -12.47 13.10
N ALA A 586 26.62 -13.16 13.92
CA ALA A 586 25.28 -12.68 14.29
C ALA A 586 25.40 -11.43 15.17
N ILE A 587 24.71 -10.35 14.79
CA ILE A 587 24.70 -9.06 15.49
C ILE A 587 23.59 -9.03 16.53
N GLU A 588 22.35 -9.30 16.10
CA GLU A 588 21.16 -9.37 16.96
C GLU A 588 20.10 -10.31 16.40
N ASN A 589 19.04 -10.59 17.17
CA ASN A 589 17.91 -11.37 16.68
C ASN A 589 17.08 -10.59 15.66
N ALA A 590 16.55 -11.30 14.66
CA ALA A 590 15.44 -10.81 13.85
C ALA A 590 14.28 -10.34 14.78
N PRO A 591 13.52 -9.30 14.39
CA PRO A 591 13.52 -8.66 13.09
C PRO A 591 14.50 -7.46 12.96
N GLY A 592 15.41 -7.28 13.92
CA GLY A 592 16.41 -6.21 13.92
C GLY A 592 15.93 -4.88 14.52
N THR A 593 16.84 -3.92 14.58
CA THR A 593 16.66 -2.58 15.15
C THR A 593 15.99 -1.62 14.17
N TYR A 594 16.38 -1.60 12.89
CA TYR A 594 15.85 -0.63 11.90
C TYR A 594 14.34 -0.74 11.70
N VAL A 595 13.82 -1.96 11.59
CA VAL A 595 12.38 -2.17 11.40
C VAL A 595 11.54 -1.72 12.61
N LYS A 596 12.13 -1.68 13.82
CA LYS A 596 11.42 -1.31 15.05
C LYS A 596 11.23 0.20 15.17
N CYS A 597 12.05 1.01 14.48
CA CYS A 597 11.96 2.47 14.48
C CYS A 597 10.57 2.93 14.01
N ARG A 598 9.87 3.71 14.82
CA ARG A 598 8.55 4.29 14.51
C ARG A 598 8.67 5.72 14.00
N LEU A 599 7.59 6.22 13.40
CA LEU A 599 7.48 7.64 13.09
C LEU A 599 7.55 8.45 14.39
N GLY A 600 8.30 9.55 14.36
CA GLY A 600 8.58 10.40 15.53
C GLY A 600 9.81 9.98 16.34
N GLU A 601 10.33 8.76 16.13
CA GLU A 601 11.61 8.35 16.71
C GLU A 601 12.77 8.77 15.79
N PRO A 602 13.97 9.07 16.37
CA PRO A 602 15.17 9.35 15.60
C PRO A 602 15.68 8.09 14.91
N THR A 603 16.39 8.24 13.79
CA THR A 603 16.97 7.10 13.09
C THR A 603 18.05 6.45 13.95
N PRO A 604 18.03 5.12 14.17
CA PRO A 604 19.09 4.45 14.91
C PRO A 604 20.44 4.58 14.20
N VAL A 605 21.47 5.01 14.93
CA VAL A 605 22.86 4.98 14.45
C VAL A 605 23.47 3.64 14.82
N LEU A 606 23.84 2.85 13.83
CA LEU A 606 24.39 1.51 14.01
C LEU A 606 25.84 1.46 13.53
N GLU A 607 26.68 0.73 14.27
CA GLU A 607 28.06 0.44 13.84
C GLU A 607 28.03 -0.45 12.58
N PRO A 608 28.63 -0.01 11.45
CA PRO A 608 28.56 -0.75 10.21
C PRO A 608 29.42 -2.01 10.25
N THR A 609 28.92 -3.08 9.63
CA THR A 609 29.71 -4.28 9.34
C THR A 609 30.68 -3.97 8.20
N VAL A 610 31.98 -4.16 8.46
CA VAL A 610 33.02 -3.98 7.44
C VAL A 610 33.31 -5.32 6.79
N LEU A 611 33.02 -5.45 5.50
CA LEU A 611 33.44 -6.59 4.70
C LEU A 611 34.94 -6.44 4.37
N PRO A 612 35.72 -7.55 4.32
CA PRO A 612 37.09 -7.47 3.85
C PRO A 612 37.14 -7.10 2.36
N ASP A 613 38.23 -6.47 1.90
CA ASP A 613 38.38 -6.04 0.51
C ASP A 613 38.17 -7.18 -0.51
N SER A 614 38.52 -8.42 -0.13
CA SER A 614 38.32 -9.61 -0.96
C SER A 614 36.86 -10.05 -1.13
N ALA A 615 35.94 -9.48 -0.35
CA ALA A 615 34.51 -9.74 -0.42
C ALA A 615 33.77 -8.69 -1.25
N SER A 616 34.40 -7.55 -1.58
CA SER A 616 33.78 -6.55 -2.44
C SER A 616 33.95 -6.92 -3.91
N SER A 617 32.85 -6.91 -4.65
CA SER A 617 32.86 -7.09 -6.11
C SER A 617 33.29 -5.84 -6.89
N SER A 618 33.56 -4.74 -6.20
CA SER A 618 33.81 -3.44 -6.83
C SER A 618 35.30 -3.12 -7.02
N PRO A 619 35.79 -2.97 -8.27
CA PRO A 619 36.92 -2.09 -8.56
C PRO A 619 36.42 -0.64 -8.64
N ILE A 620 35.97 -0.06 -7.51
CA ILE A 620 35.76 1.40 -7.46
C ILE A 620 37.16 2.04 -7.38
N THR A 621 37.78 2.23 -8.54
CA THR A 621 38.85 3.23 -8.65
C THR A 621 38.15 4.58 -8.78
N PRO A 622 38.31 5.53 -7.84
CA PRO A 622 37.84 6.87 -8.07
C PRO A 622 38.59 7.43 -9.29
N GLN A 623 37.91 7.60 -10.42
CA GLN A 623 38.49 8.40 -11.50
C GLN A 623 38.76 9.80 -10.93
N PRO A 624 40.00 10.31 -11.00
CA PRO A 624 40.26 11.68 -10.59
C PRO A 624 39.39 12.59 -11.45
N LEU A 625 38.58 13.43 -10.81
CA LEU A 625 37.89 14.54 -11.47
C LEU A 625 38.93 15.32 -12.28
N LEU A 626 38.93 15.15 -13.61
CA LEU A 626 39.74 15.95 -14.50
C LEU A 626 39.32 17.41 -14.30
N PRO A 627 40.26 18.32 -13.97
CA PRO A 627 39.90 19.72 -13.76
C PRO A 627 39.36 20.28 -15.08
N LYS A 628 38.13 20.83 -15.02
CA LYS A 628 37.54 21.61 -16.11
C LYS A 628 38.54 22.66 -16.56
N LYS A 629 39.12 22.49 -17.75
CA LYS A 629 39.93 23.53 -18.42
C LYS A 629 39.05 24.76 -18.59
N ALA A 630 39.36 25.81 -17.82
CA ALA A 630 38.83 27.14 -18.05
C ALA A 630 39.19 27.56 -19.48
N LYS A 631 38.16 27.75 -20.33
CA LYS A 631 38.34 28.42 -21.62
C LYS A 631 38.71 29.88 -21.32
N GLY A 632 40.00 30.18 -21.46
CA GLY A 632 40.52 31.53 -21.42
C GLY A 632 39.90 32.36 -22.56
N SER A 633 39.31 33.48 -22.18
CA SER A 633 38.96 34.58 -23.08
C SER A 633 40.23 35.13 -23.74
N LYS A 634 40.39 34.96 -25.05
CA LYS A 634 41.33 35.76 -25.83
C LYS A 634 40.62 37.04 -26.28
N LYS A 635 40.99 38.16 -25.65
CA LYS A 635 40.95 39.49 -26.25
C LYS A 635 42.18 39.64 -27.16
N LYS A 636 41.96 39.73 -28.47
CA LYS A 636 42.47 40.76 -29.38
C LYS A 636 42.08 40.39 -30.81
#